data_AF-A0A1H4QHG5-F1
#
_entry.id   AF-A0A1H4QHG5-F1
#
_cell.length_a   1.000
_cell.length_b   1.000
_cell.length_c   1.000
_cell.angle_alpha   90.00
_cell.angle_beta   90.00
_cell.angle_gamma   90.00
#
_symmetry.space_group_name_H-M   'P 1'
#
loop_
_entity.id
_entity.type
_entity.pdbx_description
1 polymer ?
#
loop_
_entity_poly.entity_id
_entity_poly.type
_entity_poly.pdbx_seq_one_letter_code
_entity_poly.pdbx_strand_id
1 'polypeptide(L)'
;MFPARLRPSDPDQLVARRHLAPAVPVIIICGVALLALATSEGLAWLPLLAVGPALAAAQCGPYGVMRIGLLAVAVGAFLGTQGVEPMRTQAILLATPAAVSLASCGASALRRRRERVLADVRSVAEAAQNALLKPVPSRVGQFQVAVRYSAAAAEARVGGDLYALLPTPYGVRLIVGDVRGKGLPAVSTAALVLGVFREAAYDEPDLLDVVARIERSLSRNLAPDDFVTAVVAGYPSDGRMELVNCGHAPPLLVGESGIIAVEPTCPAPPLGLASLGGDLPSLQVVPFAGGDQLLLYTDGVIEARDRGREYFPLLERVPRHVCDEPSRTLASLHDELLTHVGGRLHDDAALLLLRKPVLGAVRAAADMPSASSA
;
A
#
# COMPACT_ATOMS: atom_id res chain seq x y z
N MET A 1 35.96 -1.47 17.39
CA MET A 1 35.03 -0.99 18.43
C MET A 1 33.66 -0.85 17.77
N PHE A 2 32.85 -1.90 17.85
CA PHE A 2 31.55 -2.00 17.18
C PHE A 2 30.49 -1.18 17.93
N PRO A 3 29.69 -0.31 17.29
CA PRO A 3 28.50 0.23 17.93
C PRO A 3 27.36 -0.79 17.86
N ALA A 4 26.57 -0.79 18.93
CA ALA A 4 25.58 -1.79 19.28
C ALA A 4 24.48 -1.96 18.23
N ARG A 5 24.15 -3.22 17.95
CA ARG A 5 22.93 -3.64 17.23
C ARG A 5 21.71 -3.10 17.99
N LEU A 6 21.02 -2.11 17.42
CA LEU A 6 19.66 -1.77 17.85
C LEU A 6 18.75 -2.94 17.44
N ARG A 7 18.31 -3.72 18.44
CA ARG A 7 17.30 -4.77 18.29
C ARG A 7 16.05 -4.20 17.60
N PRO A 8 15.41 -4.96 16.68
CA PRO A 8 14.09 -4.60 16.18
C PRO A 8 13.12 -4.47 17.35
N SER A 9 12.26 -3.46 17.32
CA SER A 9 11.25 -3.19 18.34
C SER A 9 10.39 -4.43 18.56
N ASP A 10 10.47 -5.02 19.75
CA ASP A 10 9.68 -6.19 20.14
C ASP A 10 8.18 -5.92 19.91
N PRO A 11 7.41 -6.88 19.36
CA PRO A 11 5.94 -6.79 19.29
C PRO A 11 5.31 -6.53 20.67
N ASP A 12 6.00 -6.90 21.75
CA ASP A 12 5.62 -6.61 23.14
C ASP A 12 5.61 -5.12 23.48
N GLN A 13 6.42 -4.27 22.82
CA GLN A 13 6.38 -2.82 23.05
C GLN A 13 5.14 -2.14 22.45
N LEU A 14 4.64 -2.66 21.33
CA LEU A 14 3.37 -2.21 20.73
C LEU A 14 2.17 -2.65 21.57
N VAL A 15 2.22 -3.84 22.16
CA VAL A 15 1.21 -4.35 23.10
C VAL A 15 1.25 -3.56 24.42
N ALA A 16 2.43 -3.29 24.97
CA ALA A 16 2.60 -2.50 26.19
C ALA A 16 2.09 -1.05 26.04
N ARG A 17 2.39 -0.37 24.91
CA ARG A 17 1.83 0.97 24.60
C ARG A 17 0.30 0.96 24.54
N ARG A 18 -0.31 -0.13 24.06
CA ARG A 18 -1.77 -0.28 23.93
C ARG A 18 -2.45 -0.47 25.30
N HIS A 19 -1.76 -1.09 26.27
CA HIS A 19 -2.26 -1.25 27.64
C HIS A 19 -2.02 -0.03 28.54
N LEU A 20 -0.99 0.79 28.26
CA LEU A 20 -0.69 2.02 29.02
C LEU A 20 -1.55 3.22 28.63
N ALA A 21 -2.10 3.26 27.41
CA ALA A 21 -2.92 4.38 26.92
C ALA A 21 -4.12 4.74 27.83
N PRO A 22 -4.97 3.81 28.31
CA PRO A 22 -6.08 4.17 29.19
C PRO A 22 -5.64 4.55 30.62
N ALA A 23 -4.39 4.29 31.02
CA ALA A 23 -3.92 4.61 32.37
C ALA A 23 -3.57 6.09 32.54
N VAL A 24 -3.12 6.76 31.48
CA VAL A 24 -2.67 8.17 31.53
C VAL A 24 -3.77 9.14 32.01
N PRO A 25 -5.01 9.10 31.49
CA PRO A 25 -6.08 9.96 31.99
C PRO A 25 -6.41 9.74 33.47
N VAL A 26 -6.31 8.49 33.94
CA VAL A 26 -6.59 8.13 35.33
C VAL A 26 -5.49 8.67 36.25
N ILE A 27 -4.22 8.51 35.86
CA ILE A 27 -3.07 9.04 36.60
C ILE A 27 -3.19 10.56 36.76
N ILE A 28 -3.61 11.28 35.71
CA ILE A 28 -3.80 12.74 35.77
C ILE A 28 -4.92 13.12 36.74
N ILE A 29 -6.06 12.41 36.70
CA ILE A 29 -7.15 12.63 37.66
C ILE A 29 -6.67 12.40 39.11
N CYS A 30 -5.92 11.32 39.35
CA CYS A 30 -5.34 11.03 40.66
C CYS A 30 -4.33 12.11 41.11
N GLY A 31 -3.48 12.58 40.20
CA GLY A 31 -2.51 13.65 40.48
C GLY A 31 -3.19 14.98 40.85
N VAL A 32 -4.25 15.36 40.12
CA VAL A 32 -5.05 16.54 40.44
C VAL A 32 -5.76 16.39 41.79
N ALA A 33 -6.28 15.20 42.10
CA ALA A 33 -6.90 14.93 43.40
C ALA A 33 -5.91 15.04 44.57
N LEU A 34 -4.70 14.49 44.40
CA LEU A 34 -3.61 14.60 45.39
C LEU A 34 -3.20 16.06 45.61
N LEU A 35 -3.07 16.85 44.54
CA LEU A 35 -2.73 18.27 44.62
C LEU A 35 -3.80 19.05 45.40
N ALA A 36 -5.08 18.80 45.10
CA ALA A 36 -6.20 19.43 45.78
C ALA A 36 -6.24 19.12 47.28
N LEU A 37 -5.85 17.91 47.70
CA LEU A 37 -5.75 17.53 49.11
C LEU A 37 -4.52 18.11 49.83
N ALA A 38 -3.43 18.36 49.10
CA ALA A 38 -2.17 18.83 49.68
C ALA A 38 -2.12 20.37 49.86
N THR A 39 -2.95 21.12 49.13
CA THR A 39 -2.96 22.59 49.18
C THR A 39 -4.14 23.14 49.97
N SER A 40 -3.96 24.24 50.71
CA SER A 40 -5.03 24.95 51.42
C SER A 40 -6.07 25.60 50.50
N GLU A 41 -5.80 25.67 49.20
CA GLU A 41 -6.68 26.20 48.15
C GLU A 41 -7.40 25.08 47.38
N GLY A 42 -7.86 24.04 48.10
CA GLY A 42 -8.26 22.75 47.52
C GLY A 42 -9.29 22.81 46.38
N LEU A 43 -10.20 23.81 46.36
CA LEU A 43 -11.20 23.93 45.29
C LEU A 43 -10.72 24.61 44.00
N ALA A 44 -9.59 25.33 44.01
CA ALA A 44 -9.07 26.04 42.84
C ALA A 44 -8.63 25.09 41.71
N TRP A 45 -8.29 23.85 42.06
CA TRP A 45 -7.74 22.86 41.13
C TRP A 45 -8.80 21.93 40.49
N LEU A 46 -10.06 21.94 40.97
CA LEU A 46 -11.13 21.08 40.41
C LEU A 46 -11.32 21.20 38.89
N PRO A 47 -11.22 22.38 38.26
CA PRO A 47 -11.33 22.50 36.80
C PRO A 47 -10.30 21.67 36.03
N LEU A 48 -9.13 21.36 36.62
CA LEU A 48 -8.11 20.52 35.99
C LEU A 48 -8.54 19.05 35.86
N LEU A 49 -9.55 18.59 36.60
CA LEU A 49 -10.12 17.25 36.43
C LEU A 49 -10.69 17.04 35.02
N ALA A 50 -11.01 18.12 34.31
CA ALA A 50 -11.46 18.10 32.92
C ALA A 50 -10.39 17.63 31.91
N VAL A 51 -9.10 17.66 32.28
CA VAL A 51 -8.00 17.20 31.42
C VAL A 51 -8.06 15.69 31.17
N GLY A 52 -8.51 14.92 32.15
CA GLY A 52 -8.67 13.46 32.03
C GLY A 52 -9.62 13.07 30.89
N PRO A 53 -10.88 13.52 30.87
CA PRO A 53 -11.83 13.26 29.78
C PRO A 53 -11.36 13.75 28.40
N ALA A 54 -10.66 14.89 28.34
CA ALA A 54 -10.11 15.40 27.09
C ALA A 54 -9.02 14.46 26.52
N LEU A 55 -8.10 13.98 27.37
CA LEU A 55 -7.09 12.99 26.96
C LEU A 55 -7.69 11.63 26.64
N ALA A 56 -8.69 11.20 27.42
CA ALA A 56 -9.47 10.00 27.14
C ALA A 56 -10.12 10.08 25.77
N ALA A 57 -10.59 11.26 25.35
CA ALA A 57 -11.16 11.43 24.03
C ALA A 57 -10.14 11.15 22.94
N ALA A 58 -8.85 11.42 23.10
CA ALA A 58 -7.84 11.09 22.08
C ALA A 58 -7.51 9.58 22.03
N GLN A 59 -7.58 8.89 23.17
CA GLN A 59 -7.01 7.55 23.33
C GLN A 59 -8.05 6.42 23.41
N CYS A 60 -9.29 6.75 23.78
CA CYS A 60 -10.35 5.81 24.04
C CYS A 60 -11.58 6.07 23.17
N GLY A 61 -12.42 5.04 23.03
CA GLY A 61 -13.77 5.18 22.49
C GLY A 61 -14.71 5.94 23.44
N PRO A 62 -15.92 6.29 23.00
CA PRO A 62 -16.85 7.14 23.76
C PRO A 62 -17.20 6.58 25.14
N TYR A 63 -17.31 5.25 25.28
CA TYR A 63 -17.52 4.59 26.57
C TYR A 63 -16.34 4.77 27.54
N GLY A 64 -15.10 4.80 27.05
CA GLY A 64 -13.92 5.07 27.88
C GLY A 64 -13.89 6.51 28.37
N VAL A 65 -14.23 7.47 27.49
CA VAL A 65 -14.39 8.89 27.85
C VAL A 65 -15.47 9.06 28.92
N MET A 66 -16.61 8.40 28.76
CA MET A 66 -17.71 8.46 29.71
C MET A 66 -17.29 7.93 31.10
N ARG A 67 -16.56 6.81 31.16
CA ARG A 67 -16.04 6.25 32.43
C ARG A 67 -15.06 7.20 33.12
N ILE A 68 -14.15 7.80 32.35
CA ILE A 68 -13.14 8.75 32.87
C ILE A 68 -13.79 10.08 33.28
N GLY A 69 -14.80 10.55 32.53
CA GLY A 69 -15.61 11.70 32.90
C GLY A 69 -16.41 11.50 34.17
N LEU A 70 -17.04 10.34 34.34
CA LEU A 70 -17.73 9.98 35.57
C LEU A 70 -16.77 9.95 36.76
N LEU A 71 -15.57 9.39 36.58
CA LEU A 71 -14.53 9.40 37.61
C LEU A 71 -14.11 10.82 37.98
N ALA A 72 -13.86 11.69 37.00
CA ALA A 72 -13.49 13.08 37.23
C ALA A 72 -14.57 13.85 38.02
N VAL A 73 -15.85 13.68 37.66
CA VAL A 73 -16.97 14.31 38.37
C VAL A 73 -17.15 13.72 39.77
N ALA A 74 -17.02 12.41 39.95
CA ALA A 74 -17.14 11.76 41.26
C ALA A 74 -16.02 12.18 42.22
N VAL A 75 -14.78 12.26 41.74
CA VAL A 75 -13.64 12.77 42.51
C VAL A 75 -13.84 14.24 42.87
N GLY A 76 -14.29 15.06 41.93
CA GLY A 76 -14.61 16.46 42.19
C GLY A 76 -15.71 16.62 43.25
N ALA A 77 -16.78 15.82 43.17
CA ALA A 77 -17.88 15.87 44.13
C ALA A 77 -17.43 15.45 45.53
N PHE A 78 -16.61 14.39 45.64
CA PHE A 78 -16.04 13.93 46.91
C PHE A 78 -15.11 14.97 47.54
N LEU A 79 -14.25 15.63 46.76
CA LEU A 79 -13.40 16.72 47.26
C LEU A 79 -14.25 17.93 47.68
N GLY A 80 -15.35 18.19 46.97
CA GLY A 80 -16.33 19.21 47.33
C GLY A 80 -16.94 18.99 48.70
N THR A 81 -17.36 17.77 49.06
CA THR A 81 -17.99 17.49 50.37
C THR A 81 -17.05 17.67 51.57
N GLN A 82 -15.73 17.71 51.35
CA GLN A 82 -14.73 18.00 52.38
C GLN A 82 -14.51 19.52 52.59
N GLY A 83 -14.97 20.36 51.66
CA GLY A 83 -14.86 21.81 51.73
C GLY A 83 -16.08 22.48 52.38
N VAL A 84 -15.91 23.73 52.84
CA VAL A 84 -16.96 24.53 53.51
C VAL A 84 -17.72 25.43 52.50
N GLU A 85 -17.49 25.24 51.21
CA GLU A 85 -18.02 26.12 50.17
C GLU A 85 -19.54 25.97 49.97
N PRO A 86 -20.25 27.05 49.59
CA PRO A 86 -21.68 26.97 49.28
C PRO A 86 -21.97 25.97 48.16
N MET A 87 -23.10 25.26 48.25
CA MET A 87 -23.60 24.31 47.24
C MET A 87 -23.56 24.88 45.81
N ARG A 88 -23.82 26.17 45.64
CA ARG A 88 -23.78 26.86 44.33
C ARG A 88 -22.38 26.91 43.72
N THR A 89 -21.34 27.16 44.52
CA THR A 89 -19.94 27.20 44.06
C THR A 89 -19.48 25.81 43.63
N GLN A 90 -19.82 24.78 44.40
CA GLN A 90 -19.55 23.38 44.06
C GLN A 90 -20.23 22.95 42.75
N ALA A 91 -21.49 23.35 42.55
CA ALA A 91 -22.21 23.06 41.30
C ALA A 91 -21.55 23.69 40.07
N ILE A 92 -21.06 24.93 40.18
CA ILE A 92 -20.34 25.62 39.09
C ILE A 92 -19.01 24.92 38.79
N LEU A 93 -18.26 24.52 39.82
CA LEU A 93 -16.97 23.85 39.65
C LEU A 93 -17.10 22.44 39.03
N LEU A 94 -18.19 21.72 39.32
CA LEU A 94 -18.48 20.42 38.70
C LEU A 94 -19.07 20.54 37.29
N ALA A 95 -19.65 21.70 36.93
CA ALA A 95 -20.17 21.93 35.60
C ALA A 95 -19.06 21.86 34.53
N THR A 96 -17.85 22.34 34.83
CA THR A 96 -16.71 22.30 33.90
C THR A 96 -16.29 20.87 33.51
N PRO A 97 -15.91 19.96 34.43
CA PRO A 97 -15.55 18.59 34.07
C PRO A 97 -16.73 17.82 33.47
N ALA A 98 -17.97 18.10 33.87
CA ALA A 98 -19.16 17.50 33.26
C ALA A 98 -19.33 17.95 31.78
N ALA A 99 -19.25 19.25 31.51
CA ALA A 99 -19.36 19.80 30.16
C ALA A 99 -18.23 19.30 29.25
N VAL A 100 -16.99 19.30 29.75
CA VAL A 100 -15.83 18.78 28.99
C VAL A 100 -15.97 17.29 28.73
N SER A 101 -16.51 16.51 29.67
CA SER A 101 -16.77 15.08 29.47
C SER A 101 -17.80 14.82 28.37
N LEU A 102 -18.89 15.59 28.35
CA LEU A 102 -19.92 15.50 27.32
C LEU A 102 -19.36 15.87 25.94
N ALA A 103 -18.64 17.00 25.84
CA ALA A 103 -18.00 17.43 24.60
C ALA A 103 -16.96 16.41 24.10
N SER A 104 -16.14 15.88 25.01
CA SER A 104 -15.12 14.86 24.74
C SER A 104 -15.74 13.54 24.28
N CYS A 105 -16.88 13.15 24.85
CA CYS A 105 -17.62 11.96 24.43
C CYS A 105 -18.16 12.12 23.00
N GLY A 106 -18.77 13.28 22.70
CA GLY A 106 -19.23 13.62 21.35
C GLY A 106 -18.09 13.65 20.32
N ALA A 107 -16.97 14.27 20.65
CA ALA A 107 -15.77 14.30 19.79
C ALA A 107 -15.21 12.89 19.55
N SER A 108 -15.12 12.05 20.57
CA SER A 108 -14.69 10.64 20.44
C SER A 108 -15.65 9.81 19.59
N ALA A 109 -16.96 10.00 19.76
CA ALA A 109 -17.97 9.34 18.95
C ALA A 109 -17.87 9.73 17.46
N LEU A 110 -17.72 11.02 17.17
CA LEU A 110 -17.56 11.53 15.80
C LEU A 110 -16.26 11.03 15.17
N ARG A 111 -15.14 11.07 15.89
CA ARG A 111 -13.86 10.53 15.40
C ARG A 111 -13.98 9.04 15.10
N ARG A 112 -14.51 8.25 16.03
CA ARG A 112 -14.69 6.80 15.83
C ARG A 112 -15.66 6.48 14.68
N ARG A 113 -16.64 7.36 14.39
CA ARG A 113 -17.49 7.23 13.21
C ARG A 113 -16.70 7.51 11.93
N ARG A 114 -15.89 8.56 11.89
CA ARG A 114 -15.00 8.88 10.75
C ARG A 114 -14.01 7.76 10.48
N GLU A 115 -13.34 7.26 11.52
CA GLU A 115 -12.39 6.13 11.42
C GLU A 115 -13.07 4.87 10.84
N ARG A 116 -14.30 4.55 11.28
CA ARG A 116 -15.06 3.43 10.73
C ARG A 116 -15.43 3.61 9.27
N VAL A 117 -15.97 4.78 8.91
CA VAL A 117 -16.30 5.07 7.50
C VAL A 117 -15.06 4.98 6.61
N LEU A 118 -13.92 5.51 7.06
CA LEU A 118 -12.66 5.41 6.32
C LEU A 118 -12.20 3.97 6.18
N ALA A 119 -12.30 3.16 7.23
CA ALA A 119 -11.98 1.72 7.18
C ALA A 119 -12.90 0.96 6.23
N ASP A 120 -14.21 1.25 6.23
CA ASP A 120 -15.19 0.62 5.34
C ASP A 120 -14.93 0.98 3.87
N VAL A 121 -14.74 2.27 3.56
CA VAL A 121 -14.40 2.73 2.20
C VAL A 121 -13.12 2.07 1.70
N ARG A 122 -12.11 1.96 2.57
CA ARG A 122 -10.85 1.31 2.24
C ARG A 122 -11.03 -0.18 1.98
N SER A 123 -11.78 -0.89 2.82
CA SER A 123 -12.08 -2.32 2.61
C SER A 123 -12.81 -2.58 1.29
N VAL A 124 -13.75 -1.70 0.92
CA VAL A 124 -14.43 -1.76 -0.39
C VAL A 124 -13.43 -1.53 -1.53
N ALA A 125 -12.54 -0.56 -1.40
CA ALA A 125 -11.52 -0.30 -2.41
C ALA A 125 -10.53 -1.46 -2.56
N GLU A 126 -10.08 -2.08 -1.46
CA GLU A 126 -9.22 -3.28 -1.49
C GLU A 126 -9.95 -4.46 -2.16
N ALA A 127 -11.23 -4.67 -1.86
CA ALA A 127 -12.04 -5.70 -2.49
C ALA A 127 -12.24 -5.44 -4.00
N ALA A 128 -12.47 -4.19 -4.39
CA ALA A 128 -12.57 -3.80 -5.79
C ALA A 128 -11.25 -4.02 -6.53
N GLN A 129 -10.12 -3.61 -5.97
CA GLN A 129 -8.79 -3.84 -6.55
C GLN A 129 -8.50 -5.33 -6.71
N ASN A 130 -8.76 -6.14 -5.69
CA ASN A 130 -8.59 -7.61 -5.76
C ASN A 130 -9.50 -8.25 -6.83
N ALA A 131 -10.70 -7.71 -7.06
CA ALA A 131 -11.58 -8.18 -8.13
C ALA A 131 -11.05 -7.80 -9.53
N LEU A 132 -10.32 -6.69 -9.65
CA LEU A 132 -9.70 -6.22 -10.90
C LEU A 132 -8.42 -6.98 -11.22
N LEU A 133 -7.54 -7.17 -10.22
CA LEU A 133 -6.27 -7.88 -10.31
C LEU A 133 -6.49 -9.39 -10.22
N LYS A 134 -7.06 -9.96 -11.28
CA LYS A 134 -7.30 -11.41 -11.37
C LYS A 134 -6.00 -12.17 -11.11
N PRO A 135 -6.04 -13.28 -10.34
CA PRO A 135 -4.88 -14.15 -10.17
C PRO A 135 -4.33 -14.58 -11.52
N VAL A 136 -3.05 -14.30 -11.77
CA VAL A 136 -2.38 -14.72 -12.99
C VAL A 136 -1.97 -16.19 -12.82
N PRO A 137 -2.36 -17.10 -13.72
CA PRO A 137 -1.97 -18.49 -13.62
C PRO A 137 -0.45 -18.63 -13.74
N SER A 138 0.11 -19.67 -13.14
CA SER A 138 1.56 -19.94 -13.17
C SER A 138 2.12 -20.21 -14.58
N ARG A 139 1.24 -20.45 -15.56
CA ARG A 139 1.56 -20.55 -16.97
C ARG A 139 0.51 -19.85 -17.84
N VAL A 140 0.97 -19.12 -18.85
CA VAL A 140 0.12 -18.53 -19.90
C VAL A 140 0.78 -18.79 -21.25
N GLY A 141 0.08 -19.51 -22.13
CA GLY A 141 0.66 -19.98 -23.39
C GLY A 141 1.94 -20.79 -23.13
N GLN A 142 3.04 -20.35 -23.73
CA GLN A 142 4.35 -20.98 -23.57
C GLN A 142 5.18 -20.45 -22.39
N PHE A 143 4.67 -19.48 -21.62
CA PHE A 143 5.45 -18.83 -20.56
C PHE A 143 5.12 -19.37 -19.18
N GLN A 144 6.14 -19.37 -18.31
CA GLN A 144 5.99 -19.48 -16.87
C GLN A 144 5.89 -18.06 -16.28
N VAL A 145 5.00 -17.88 -15.32
CA VAL A 145 4.64 -16.55 -14.81
C VAL A 145 4.60 -16.57 -13.29
N ALA A 146 5.11 -15.51 -12.68
CA ALA A 146 4.83 -15.21 -11.29
C ALA A 146 4.50 -13.72 -11.12
N VAL A 147 3.62 -13.44 -10.18
CA VAL A 147 3.29 -12.08 -9.75
C VAL A 147 3.39 -12.01 -8.22
N ARG A 148 3.99 -10.94 -7.73
CA ARG A 148 4.01 -10.57 -6.32
C ARG A 148 3.60 -9.12 -6.19
N TYR A 149 2.52 -8.89 -5.47
CA TYR A 149 2.03 -7.56 -5.13
C TYR A 149 2.09 -7.38 -3.62
N SER A 150 2.58 -6.23 -3.18
CA SER A 150 2.71 -5.88 -1.77
C SER A 150 2.18 -4.47 -1.54
N ALA A 151 1.08 -4.37 -0.80
CA ALA A 151 0.49 -3.09 -0.43
C ALA A 151 1.31 -2.37 0.65
N ALA A 152 1.35 -1.03 0.59
CA ALA A 152 2.03 -0.17 1.56
C ALA A 152 1.40 -0.29 2.96
N ALA A 153 2.24 -0.40 3.99
CA ALA A 153 1.77 -0.58 5.38
C ALA A 153 1.37 0.74 6.07
N ALA A 154 1.77 1.89 5.53
CA ALA A 154 1.44 3.20 6.09
C ALA A 154 -0.04 3.52 5.82
N GLU A 155 -0.89 3.23 6.80
CA GLU A 155 -2.34 3.52 6.79
C GLU A 155 -3.15 2.72 5.75
N ALA A 156 -2.48 1.75 5.11
CA ALA A 156 -2.85 1.01 3.90
C ALA A 156 -3.88 1.70 3.00
N ARG A 157 -3.32 2.44 2.07
CA ARG A 157 -4.05 3.03 0.96
C ARG A 157 -4.08 1.98 -0.14
N VAL A 158 -5.16 1.95 -0.89
CA VAL A 158 -5.28 1.06 -2.06
C VAL A 158 -4.47 1.66 -3.20
N GLY A 159 -3.57 0.89 -3.81
CA GLY A 159 -2.64 1.39 -4.82
C GLY A 159 -3.25 1.67 -6.18
N GLY A 160 -2.43 2.35 -6.99
CA GLY A 160 -2.64 2.54 -8.42
C GLY A 160 -2.07 1.41 -9.28
N ASP A 161 -1.23 0.53 -8.71
CA ASP A 161 -0.62 -0.60 -9.41
C ASP A 161 -1.65 -1.45 -10.17
N LEU A 162 -1.37 -1.66 -11.46
CA LEU A 162 -2.18 -2.49 -12.34
C LEU A 162 -1.30 -3.47 -13.11
N TYR A 163 -1.84 -4.67 -13.33
CA TYR A 163 -1.26 -5.63 -14.23
C TYR A 163 -2.31 -6.55 -14.86
N ALA A 164 -2.01 -7.03 -16.06
CA ALA A 164 -2.73 -8.13 -16.68
C ALA A 164 -1.82 -8.89 -17.65
N LEU A 165 -2.11 -10.18 -17.81
CA LEU A 165 -1.44 -11.07 -18.76
C LEU A 165 -2.51 -11.95 -19.40
N LEU A 166 -2.56 -11.95 -20.74
CA LEU A 166 -3.62 -12.61 -21.50
C LEU A 166 -3.02 -13.33 -22.71
N PRO A 167 -3.41 -14.59 -22.97
CA PRO A 167 -3.21 -15.17 -24.29
C PRO A 167 -4.22 -14.54 -25.27
N THR A 168 -3.78 -14.15 -26.45
CA THR A 168 -4.63 -13.55 -27.49
C THR A 168 -4.33 -14.20 -28.86
N PRO A 169 -5.14 -13.96 -29.90
CA PRO A 169 -4.84 -14.42 -31.26
C PRO A 169 -3.49 -13.91 -31.82
N TYR A 170 -2.96 -12.84 -31.23
CA TYR A 170 -1.71 -12.18 -31.60
C TYR A 170 -0.57 -12.50 -30.62
N GLY A 171 -0.67 -13.64 -29.93
CA GLY A 171 0.32 -14.09 -28.96
C GLY A 171 -0.01 -13.69 -27.51
N VAL A 172 0.96 -13.82 -26.62
CA VAL A 172 0.76 -13.45 -25.20
C VAL A 172 1.04 -11.96 -25.04
N ARG A 173 0.10 -11.24 -24.43
CA ARG A 173 0.20 -9.80 -24.16
C ARG A 173 0.07 -9.51 -22.69
N LEU A 174 0.79 -8.51 -22.23
CA LEU A 174 0.77 -8.05 -20.85
C LEU A 174 0.82 -6.54 -20.73
N ILE A 175 0.36 -6.06 -19.59
CA ILE A 175 0.50 -4.69 -19.15
C ILE A 175 0.91 -4.71 -17.68
N VAL A 176 1.84 -3.84 -17.31
CA VAL A 176 2.16 -3.48 -15.93
C VAL A 176 2.23 -1.96 -15.89
N GLY A 177 1.68 -1.36 -14.85
CA GLY A 177 1.70 0.09 -14.71
C GLY A 177 1.30 0.54 -13.32
N ASP A 178 1.41 1.84 -13.10
CA ASP A 178 0.93 2.51 -11.90
C ASP A 178 0.13 3.77 -12.27
N VAL A 179 -1.00 3.95 -11.57
CA VAL A 179 -1.89 5.09 -11.71
C VAL A 179 -1.47 6.15 -10.71
N ARG A 180 -1.29 7.38 -11.19
CA ARG A 180 -1.05 8.53 -10.32
C ARG A 180 -2.14 8.65 -9.25
N GLY A 181 -1.70 8.71 -7.99
CA GLY A 181 -2.59 8.89 -6.85
C GLY A 181 -2.90 7.58 -6.14
N LYS A 182 -3.83 7.60 -5.19
CA LYS A 182 -4.17 6.44 -4.36
C LYS A 182 -5.65 6.40 -4.03
N GLY A 183 -6.11 5.25 -3.57
CA GLY A 183 -7.49 5.02 -3.13
C GLY A 183 -8.44 4.78 -4.30
N LEU A 184 -9.74 5.00 -4.06
CA LEU A 184 -10.80 4.61 -4.99
C LEU A 184 -10.70 5.26 -6.40
N PRO A 185 -10.29 6.54 -6.55
CA PRO A 185 -10.08 7.12 -7.89
C PRO A 185 -9.00 6.38 -8.69
N ALA A 186 -7.88 6.01 -8.05
CA ALA A 186 -6.81 5.26 -8.70
C ALA A 186 -7.28 3.86 -9.14
N VAL A 187 -8.05 3.18 -8.29
CA VAL A 187 -8.68 1.87 -8.61
C VAL A 187 -9.63 1.99 -9.80
N SER A 188 -10.42 3.06 -9.89
CA SER A 188 -11.33 3.30 -11.01
C SER A 188 -10.58 3.48 -12.33
N THR A 189 -9.48 4.24 -12.31
CA THR A 189 -8.61 4.43 -13.48
C THR A 189 -7.92 3.13 -13.88
N ALA A 190 -7.39 2.36 -12.91
CA ALA A 190 -6.82 1.04 -13.18
C ALA A 190 -7.87 0.10 -13.80
N ALA A 191 -9.11 0.12 -13.32
CA ALA A 191 -10.22 -0.65 -13.89
C ALA A 191 -10.48 -0.29 -15.35
N LEU A 192 -10.46 1.01 -15.68
CA LEU A 192 -10.63 1.51 -17.04
C LEU A 192 -9.51 1.03 -17.95
N VAL A 193 -8.25 1.19 -17.54
CA VAL A 193 -7.08 0.74 -18.31
C VAL A 193 -7.13 -0.76 -18.55
N LEU A 194 -7.32 -1.56 -17.50
CA LEU A 194 -7.37 -3.01 -17.61
C LEU A 194 -8.57 -3.50 -18.43
N GLY A 195 -9.71 -2.81 -18.33
CA GLY A 195 -10.90 -3.10 -19.14
C GLY A 195 -10.63 -2.90 -20.63
N VAL A 196 -10.10 -1.73 -21.00
CA VAL A 196 -9.75 -1.41 -22.39
C VAL A 196 -8.64 -2.31 -22.91
N PHE A 197 -7.60 -2.56 -22.11
CA PHE A 197 -6.52 -3.47 -22.47
C PHE A 197 -7.05 -4.89 -22.75
N ARG A 198 -7.93 -5.42 -21.90
CA ARG A 198 -8.50 -6.77 -22.08
C ARG A 198 -9.29 -6.92 -23.38
N GLU A 199 -9.97 -5.87 -23.82
CA GLU A 199 -10.71 -5.85 -25.08
C GLU A 199 -9.76 -5.64 -26.27
N ALA A 200 -9.01 -4.54 -26.26
CA ALA A 200 -8.11 -4.15 -27.34
C ALA A 200 -7.01 -5.19 -27.60
N ALA A 201 -6.53 -5.88 -26.57
CA ALA A 201 -5.51 -6.92 -26.74
C ALA A 201 -6.01 -8.12 -27.57
N TYR A 202 -7.32 -8.35 -27.63
CA TYR A 202 -7.92 -9.40 -28.47
C TYR A 202 -8.28 -8.91 -29.87
N ASP A 203 -8.66 -7.64 -30.02
CA ASP A 203 -9.15 -7.09 -31.29
C ASP A 203 -8.02 -6.57 -32.19
N GLU A 204 -7.00 -5.93 -31.61
CA GLU A 204 -5.99 -5.18 -32.38
C GLU A 204 -4.77 -6.06 -32.68
N PRO A 205 -4.34 -6.23 -33.93
CA PRO A 205 -3.12 -6.97 -34.27
C PRO A 205 -1.84 -6.29 -33.78
N ASP A 206 -1.81 -4.96 -33.78
CA ASP A 206 -0.63 -4.16 -33.48
C ASP A 206 -0.64 -3.66 -32.03
N LEU A 207 0.50 -3.77 -31.34
CA LEU A 207 0.62 -3.39 -29.93
C LEU A 207 0.44 -1.87 -29.71
N LEU A 208 0.84 -1.06 -30.70
CA LEU A 208 0.65 0.39 -30.68
C LEU A 208 -0.84 0.77 -30.74
N ASP A 209 -1.66 0.03 -31.46
CA ASP A 209 -3.10 0.29 -31.54
C ASP A 209 -3.83 -0.04 -30.22
N VAL A 210 -3.33 -1.06 -29.51
CA VAL A 210 -3.78 -1.34 -28.13
C VAL A 210 -3.50 -0.13 -27.22
N VAL A 211 -2.28 0.41 -27.27
CA VAL A 211 -1.89 1.60 -26.50
C VAL A 211 -2.73 2.81 -26.91
N ALA A 212 -2.95 3.03 -28.21
CA ALA A 212 -3.78 4.11 -28.71
C ALA A 212 -5.25 3.99 -28.28
N ARG A 213 -5.80 2.78 -28.13
CA ARG A 213 -7.14 2.56 -27.56
C ARG A 213 -7.20 2.94 -26.09
N ILE A 214 -6.18 2.57 -25.31
CA ILE A 214 -6.09 2.96 -23.89
C ILE A 214 -6.00 4.48 -23.78
N GLU A 215 -5.09 5.12 -24.53
CA GLU A 215 -4.90 6.57 -24.54
C GLU A 215 -6.21 7.31 -24.86
N ARG A 216 -6.92 6.90 -25.93
CA ARG A 216 -8.21 7.48 -26.30
C ARG A 216 -9.27 7.31 -25.21
N SER A 217 -9.24 6.21 -24.46
CA SER A 217 -10.17 5.99 -23.37
C SER A 217 -9.85 6.90 -22.18
N LEU A 218 -8.57 7.00 -21.82
CA LEU A 218 -8.11 7.88 -20.75
C LEU A 218 -8.40 9.35 -21.07
N SER A 219 -8.13 9.81 -22.30
CA SER A 219 -8.37 11.20 -22.70
C SER A 219 -9.84 11.64 -22.58
N ARG A 220 -10.80 10.69 -22.53
CA ARG A 220 -12.23 10.97 -22.33
C ARG A 220 -12.66 10.93 -20.87
N ASN A 221 -11.95 10.19 -20.02
CA ASN A 221 -12.42 9.82 -18.69
C ASN A 221 -11.52 10.31 -17.55
N LEU A 222 -10.26 10.67 -17.81
CA LEU A 222 -9.33 11.20 -16.81
C LEU A 222 -9.51 12.70 -16.59
N ALA A 223 -9.21 13.12 -15.37
CA ALA A 223 -9.00 14.54 -15.09
C ALA A 223 -7.70 15.02 -15.76
N PRO A 224 -7.57 16.32 -16.09
CA PRO A 224 -6.43 16.84 -16.86
C PRO A 224 -5.03 16.56 -16.27
N ASP A 225 -4.92 16.38 -14.96
CA ASP A 225 -3.64 16.17 -14.26
C ASP A 225 -3.38 14.70 -13.90
N ASP A 226 -4.33 13.80 -14.17
CA ASP A 226 -4.20 12.38 -13.86
C ASP A 226 -3.51 11.65 -15.01
N PHE A 227 -2.74 10.62 -14.70
CA PHE A 227 -1.99 9.86 -15.67
C PHE A 227 -1.70 8.45 -15.19
N VAL A 228 -1.33 7.59 -16.13
CA VAL A 228 -0.94 6.20 -15.85
C VAL A 228 0.40 5.93 -16.50
N THR A 229 1.39 5.55 -15.71
CA THR A 229 2.64 5.02 -16.25
C THR A 229 2.41 3.56 -16.57
N ALA A 230 2.81 3.09 -17.76
CA ALA A 230 2.67 1.68 -18.09
C ALA A 230 3.72 1.17 -19.08
N VAL A 231 4.06 -0.10 -18.97
CA VAL A 231 4.69 -0.88 -20.03
C VAL A 231 3.68 -1.89 -20.54
N VAL A 232 3.43 -1.85 -21.84
CA VAL A 232 2.66 -2.88 -22.56
C VAL A 232 3.65 -3.74 -23.32
N ALA A 233 3.58 -5.06 -23.17
CA ALA A 233 4.43 -5.98 -23.90
C ALA A 233 3.63 -7.07 -24.60
N GLY A 234 4.18 -7.57 -25.70
CA GLY A 234 3.57 -8.58 -26.56
C GLY A 234 4.59 -9.56 -27.10
N TYR A 235 4.20 -10.82 -27.23
CA TYR A 235 5.00 -11.85 -27.86
C TYR A 235 4.27 -12.40 -29.09
N PRO A 236 4.32 -11.71 -30.24
CA PRO A 236 3.54 -12.09 -31.41
C PRO A 236 4.11 -13.27 -32.18
N SER A 237 5.43 -13.50 -32.10
CA SER A 237 6.11 -14.56 -32.84
C SER A 237 7.36 -15.02 -32.08
N ASP A 238 7.87 -16.20 -32.46
CA ASP A 238 8.96 -16.80 -31.72
C ASP A 238 10.25 -15.95 -31.77
N GLY A 239 10.88 -15.77 -30.61
CA GLY A 239 12.14 -15.02 -30.48
C GLY A 239 11.99 -13.50 -30.44
N ARG A 240 10.77 -12.95 -30.53
CA ARG A 240 10.54 -11.50 -30.57
C ARG A 240 9.59 -11.05 -29.47
N MET A 241 10.10 -10.24 -28.54
CA MET A 241 9.30 -9.53 -27.54
C MET A 241 9.15 -8.08 -28.00
N GLU A 242 7.91 -7.62 -28.08
CA GLU A 242 7.54 -6.24 -28.36
C GLU A 242 7.23 -5.53 -27.05
N LEU A 243 7.72 -4.30 -26.90
CA LEU A 243 7.48 -3.46 -25.73
C LEU A 243 7.11 -2.04 -26.17
N VAL A 244 6.15 -1.45 -25.46
CA VAL A 244 5.79 -0.04 -25.56
C VAL A 244 5.81 0.52 -24.15
N ASN A 245 6.79 1.39 -23.87
CA ASN A 245 6.92 2.05 -22.57
C ASN A 245 6.27 3.44 -22.65
N CYS A 246 5.27 3.66 -21.80
CA CYS A 246 4.50 4.88 -21.66
C CYS A 246 4.86 5.54 -20.31
N GLY A 247 6.09 6.04 -20.21
CA GLY A 247 6.60 6.76 -19.03
C GLY A 247 6.81 5.93 -17.75
N HIS A 248 6.92 4.60 -17.86
CA HIS A 248 7.12 3.68 -16.74
C HIS A 248 8.58 3.26 -16.58
N ALA A 249 8.90 2.65 -15.44
CA ALA A 249 10.23 2.12 -15.18
C ALA A 249 10.64 1.08 -16.25
N PRO A 250 11.89 1.12 -16.77
CA PRO A 250 12.37 0.18 -17.78
C PRO A 250 12.32 -1.27 -17.27
N PRO A 251 11.69 -2.20 -18.00
CA PRO A 251 11.69 -3.60 -17.58
C PRO A 251 13.09 -4.20 -17.70
N LEU A 252 13.41 -5.18 -16.85
CA LEU A 252 14.70 -5.87 -16.90
C LEU A 252 14.59 -7.14 -17.73
N LEU A 253 15.39 -7.23 -18.78
CA LEU A 253 15.59 -8.45 -19.55
C LEU A 253 16.75 -9.23 -18.93
N VAL A 254 16.46 -10.47 -18.54
CA VAL A 254 17.40 -11.42 -17.95
C VAL A 254 17.61 -12.53 -18.95
N GLY A 255 18.80 -12.60 -19.53
CA GLY A 255 19.18 -13.65 -20.49
C GLY A 255 20.58 -14.19 -20.20
N GLU A 256 21.10 -15.03 -21.11
CA GLU A 256 22.45 -15.60 -20.97
C GLU A 256 23.56 -14.53 -20.96
N SER A 257 23.35 -13.41 -21.67
CA SER A 257 24.29 -12.29 -21.75
C SER A 257 24.31 -11.41 -20.49
N GLY A 258 23.45 -11.69 -19.52
CA GLY A 258 23.32 -10.95 -18.27
C GLY A 258 21.96 -10.27 -18.13
N ILE A 259 21.93 -9.25 -17.29
CA ILE A 259 20.71 -8.48 -16.99
C ILE A 259 20.86 -7.08 -17.57
N ILE A 260 19.90 -6.68 -18.40
CA ILE A 260 19.87 -5.35 -19.01
C ILE A 260 18.53 -4.68 -18.75
N ALA A 261 18.56 -3.39 -18.44
CA ALA A 261 17.36 -2.56 -18.46
C ALA A 261 17.00 -2.25 -19.92
N VAL A 262 15.76 -2.52 -20.31
CA VAL A 262 15.25 -2.23 -21.65
C VAL A 262 14.75 -0.79 -21.68
N GLU A 263 15.70 0.14 -21.82
CA GLU A 263 15.42 1.57 -21.93
C GLU A 263 14.64 1.87 -23.22
N PRO A 264 13.59 2.72 -23.15
CA PRO A 264 12.84 3.11 -24.34
C PRO A 264 13.72 3.89 -25.31
N THR A 265 13.73 3.48 -26.57
CA THR A 265 14.49 4.17 -27.63
C THR A 265 14.02 5.62 -27.81
N CYS A 266 12.70 5.84 -27.74
CA CYS A 266 12.08 7.16 -27.73
C CYS A 266 11.21 7.26 -26.47
N PRO A 267 11.62 8.03 -25.45
CA PRO A 267 10.81 8.27 -24.27
C PRO A 267 9.49 8.94 -24.63
N ALA A 268 8.38 8.36 -24.18
CA ALA A 268 7.04 8.89 -24.37
C ALA A 268 6.42 9.29 -23.03
N PRO A 269 5.51 10.27 -23.01
CA PRO A 269 4.82 10.66 -21.78
C PRO A 269 3.96 9.50 -21.24
N PRO A 270 3.61 9.54 -19.94
CA PRO A 270 2.62 8.65 -19.37
C PRO A 270 1.28 8.71 -20.13
N LEU A 271 0.52 7.61 -20.05
CA LEU A 271 -0.80 7.52 -20.64
C LEU A 271 -1.76 8.56 -20.02
N GLY A 272 -2.59 9.17 -20.85
CA GLY A 272 -3.49 10.27 -20.48
C GLY A 272 -2.90 11.66 -20.65
N LEU A 273 -1.59 11.76 -20.91
CA LEU A 273 -0.88 13.04 -21.09
C LEU A 273 -0.40 13.28 -22.53
N ALA A 274 -0.79 12.46 -23.52
CA ALA A 274 -0.32 12.62 -24.89
C ALA A 274 -0.69 13.99 -25.51
N SER A 275 -1.73 14.65 -25.00
CA SER A 275 -2.16 15.99 -25.45
C SER A 275 -1.25 17.14 -24.98
N LEU A 276 -0.39 16.91 -23.98
CA LEU A 276 0.56 17.90 -23.46
C LEU A 276 1.82 18.07 -24.34
N GLY A 277 1.92 17.29 -25.43
CA GLY A 277 3.06 17.28 -26.34
C GLY A 277 4.11 16.23 -25.98
N GLY A 278 5.03 15.96 -26.91
CA GLY A 278 6.05 14.92 -26.80
C GLY A 278 5.96 13.88 -27.94
N ASP A 279 6.93 12.97 -27.99
CA ASP A 279 6.91 11.85 -28.92
C ASP A 279 5.84 10.82 -28.50
N LEU A 280 5.17 10.24 -29.48
CA LEU A 280 4.24 9.14 -29.24
C LEU A 280 5.00 7.89 -28.75
N PRO A 281 4.38 7.02 -27.92
CA PRO A 281 4.96 5.75 -27.55
C PRO A 281 5.42 4.97 -28.78
N SER A 282 6.67 4.53 -28.77
CA SER A 282 7.29 3.79 -29.87
C SER A 282 7.35 2.29 -29.55
N LEU A 283 7.22 1.47 -30.60
CA LEU A 283 7.37 0.03 -30.49
C LEU A 283 8.85 -0.34 -30.46
N GLN A 284 9.30 -0.95 -29.38
CA GLN A 284 10.63 -1.52 -29.26
C GLN A 284 10.55 -3.04 -29.37
N VAL A 285 11.44 -3.64 -30.16
CA VAL A 285 11.52 -5.09 -30.31
C VAL A 285 12.84 -5.58 -29.76
N VAL A 286 12.79 -6.51 -28.82
CA VAL A 286 13.98 -7.15 -28.24
C VAL A 286 13.97 -8.65 -28.51
N PRO A 287 15.15 -9.28 -28.69
CA PRO A 287 15.24 -10.73 -28.79
C PRO A 287 14.77 -11.37 -27.47
N PHE A 288 14.00 -12.47 -27.56
CA PHE A 288 13.50 -13.20 -26.40
C PHE A 288 13.52 -14.71 -26.64
N ALA A 289 14.66 -15.31 -26.33
CA ALA A 289 14.99 -16.71 -26.54
C ALA A 289 14.47 -17.61 -25.41
N GLY A 290 14.53 -18.93 -25.62
CA GLY A 290 14.24 -19.88 -24.54
C GLY A 290 15.28 -19.77 -23.43
N GLY A 291 14.84 -19.66 -22.19
CA GLY A 291 15.65 -19.37 -21.01
C GLY A 291 15.47 -17.95 -20.49
N ASP A 292 15.14 -17.01 -21.39
CA ASP A 292 15.05 -15.59 -21.05
C ASP A 292 13.86 -15.29 -20.11
N GLN A 293 14.06 -14.28 -19.26
CA GLN A 293 13.07 -13.75 -18.35
C GLN A 293 12.91 -12.24 -18.52
N LEU A 294 11.68 -11.75 -18.42
CA LEU A 294 11.34 -10.34 -18.42
C LEU A 294 10.73 -9.99 -17.07
N LEU A 295 11.43 -9.16 -16.29
CA LEU A 295 10.97 -8.63 -15.02
C LEU A 295 10.38 -7.24 -15.24
N LEU A 296 9.08 -7.11 -15.00
CA LEU A 296 8.37 -5.83 -14.93
C LEU A 296 8.07 -5.50 -13.47
N TYR A 297 8.12 -4.23 -13.14
CA TYR A 297 7.98 -3.77 -11.76
C TYR A 297 7.46 -2.34 -11.71
N THR A 298 6.72 -2.00 -10.65
CA THR A 298 6.26 -0.63 -10.39
C THR A 298 7.31 0.16 -9.61
N ASP A 299 7.15 1.49 -9.59
CA ASP A 299 8.10 2.42 -8.96
C ASP A 299 8.29 2.16 -7.47
N GLY A 300 7.27 1.68 -6.75
CA GLY A 300 7.39 1.34 -5.33
C GLY A 300 8.42 0.26 -5.00
N VAL A 301 8.94 -0.48 -5.99
CA VAL A 301 10.11 -1.36 -5.83
C VAL A 301 11.41 -0.57 -5.80
N ILE A 302 11.62 0.32 -6.77
CA ILE A 302 12.88 1.09 -6.92
C ILE A 302 12.93 2.33 -6.04
N GLU A 303 11.77 2.89 -5.69
CA GLU A 303 11.60 4.00 -4.77
C GLU A 303 11.58 3.55 -3.30
N ALA A 304 11.61 2.24 -3.04
CA ALA A 304 11.73 1.70 -1.70
C ALA A 304 13.05 2.15 -1.05
N ARG A 305 12.94 2.76 0.13
CA ARG A 305 14.07 3.34 0.85
C ARG A 305 14.37 2.60 2.14
N ASP A 306 15.66 2.45 2.44
CA ASP A 306 16.10 2.02 3.76
C ASP A 306 16.04 3.16 4.79
N ARG A 307 16.51 2.90 6.01
CA ARG A 307 16.59 3.92 7.07
C ARG A 307 17.56 5.06 6.74
N GLY A 308 18.55 4.81 5.89
CA GLY A 308 19.48 5.79 5.35
C GLY A 308 18.91 6.64 4.22
N ARG A 309 17.69 6.34 3.76
CA ARG A 309 17.04 6.92 2.57
C ARG A 309 17.65 6.49 1.24
N GLU A 310 18.43 5.42 1.24
CA GLU A 310 18.99 4.82 0.03
C GLU A 310 17.95 3.96 -0.68
N TYR A 311 17.83 4.16 -1.99
CA TYR A 311 16.92 3.42 -2.85
C TYR A 311 17.32 1.94 -2.95
N PHE A 312 16.34 1.07 -3.21
CA PHE A 312 16.61 -0.35 -3.43
C PHE A 312 17.32 -0.56 -4.77
N PRO A 313 18.58 -1.07 -4.78
CA PRO A 313 19.36 -1.19 -6.01
C PRO A 313 18.94 -2.45 -6.80
N LEU A 314 17.73 -2.44 -7.38
CA LEU A 314 17.10 -3.61 -8.00
C LEU A 314 18.03 -4.33 -8.99
N LEU A 315 18.67 -3.59 -9.91
CA LEU A 315 19.56 -4.14 -10.93
C LEU A 315 20.74 -4.94 -10.34
N GLU A 316 21.23 -4.54 -9.15
CA GLU A 316 22.32 -5.24 -8.46
C GLU A 316 21.84 -6.46 -7.64
N ARG A 317 20.55 -6.50 -7.28
CA ARG A 317 19.96 -7.58 -6.47
C ARG A 317 19.40 -8.71 -7.30
N VAL A 318 18.79 -8.41 -8.45
CA VAL A 318 18.21 -9.42 -9.35
C VAL A 318 19.18 -10.56 -9.68
N PRO A 319 20.46 -10.33 -10.05
CA PRO A 319 21.40 -11.42 -10.36
C PRO A 319 21.58 -12.47 -9.25
N ARG A 320 21.32 -12.11 -7.98
CA ARG A 320 21.52 -12.99 -6.81
C ARG A 320 20.38 -13.99 -6.63
N HIS A 321 19.22 -13.71 -7.20
CA HIS A 321 17.97 -14.44 -6.95
C HIS A 321 17.38 -15.10 -8.19
N VAL A 322 17.85 -14.73 -9.38
CA VAL A 322 17.38 -15.31 -10.65
C VAL A 322 17.59 -16.82 -10.64
N CYS A 323 16.49 -17.53 -10.86
CA CYS A 323 16.48 -18.96 -11.10
C CYS A 323 15.40 -19.32 -12.14
N ASP A 324 15.34 -20.60 -12.53
CA ASP A 324 14.39 -21.10 -13.52
C ASP A 324 12.93 -21.14 -13.04
N GLU A 325 12.69 -20.83 -11.77
CA GLU A 325 11.37 -20.82 -11.14
C GLU A 325 10.94 -19.38 -10.80
N PRO A 326 10.09 -18.73 -11.63
CA PRO A 326 9.72 -17.34 -11.44
C PRO A 326 9.16 -17.00 -10.06
N SER A 327 8.38 -17.91 -9.46
CA SER A 327 7.80 -17.76 -8.13
C SER A 327 8.86 -17.66 -7.03
N ARG A 328 9.94 -18.42 -7.15
CA ARG A 328 11.06 -18.42 -6.19
C ARG A 328 11.93 -17.18 -6.35
N THR A 329 12.21 -16.79 -7.60
CA THR A 329 12.93 -15.54 -7.91
C THR A 329 12.20 -14.35 -7.29
N LEU A 330 10.88 -14.22 -7.52
CA LEU A 330 10.10 -13.12 -6.98
C LEU A 330 9.95 -13.17 -5.45
N ALA A 331 9.81 -14.37 -4.85
CA ALA A 331 9.76 -14.49 -3.40
C ALA A 331 11.06 -13.99 -2.74
N SER A 332 12.21 -14.40 -3.29
CA SER A 332 13.52 -14.03 -2.74
C SER A 332 13.81 -12.53 -2.92
N LEU A 333 13.44 -11.95 -4.07
CA LEU A 333 13.53 -10.51 -4.30
C LEU A 333 12.61 -9.71 -3.37
N HIS A 334 11.39 -10.19 -3.15
CA HIS A 334 10.45 -9.56 -2.25
C HIS A 334 10.94 -9.59 -0.79
N ASP A 335 11.48 -10.71 -0.33
CA ASP A 335 12.05 -10.84 1.02
C ASP A 335 13.25 -9.90 1.22
N GLU A 336 14.12 -9.76 0.21
CA GLU A 336 15.22 -8.80 0.26
C GLU A 336 14.74 -7.35 0.24
N LEU A 337 13.72 -7.03 -0.57
CA LEU A 337 13.07 -5.71 -0.58
C LEU A 337 12.50 -5.37 0.80
N LEU A 338 11.75 -6.28 1.43
CA LEU A 338 11.22 -6.09 2.78
C LEU A 338 12.33 -5.93 3.82
N THR A 339 13.42 -6.68 3.68
CA THR A 339 14.58 -6.56 4.56
C THR A 339 15.24 -5.18 4.42
N HIS A 340 15.37 -4.67 3.20
CA HIS A 340 15.95 -3.35 2.90
C HIS A 340 15.15 -2.22 3.57
N VAL A 341 13.82 -2.24 3.48
CA VAL A 341 12.95 -1.20 4.07
C VAL A 341 12.69 -1.38 5.57
N GLY A 342 13.20 -2.45 6.18
CA GLY A 342 12.96 -2.76 7.60
C GLY A 342 11.54 -3.26 7.90
N GLY A 343 10.92 -3.94 6.92
CA GLY A 343 9.70 -4.74 7.07
C GLY A 343 8.39 -4.07 6.62
N ARG A 344 8.39 -2.79 6.23
CA ARG A 344 7.19 -2.08 5.77
C ARG A 344 7.48 -1.18 4.58
N LEU A 345 6.74 -1.38 3.49
CA LEU A 345 6.81 -0.51 2.32
C LEU A 345 6.10 0.83 2.55
N HIS A 346 6.63 1.85 1.90
CA HIS A 346 6.07 3.21 1.88
C HIS A 346 5.08 3.41 0.73
N ASP A 347 5.27 2.68 -0.38
CA ASP A 347 4.36 2.62 -1.51
C ASP A 347 4.01 1.16 -1.87
N ASP A 348 3.02 1.01 -2.74
CA ASP A 348 2.66 -0.27 -3.29
C ASP A 348 3.74 -0.74 -4.27
N ALA A 349 4.01 -2.04 -4.24
CA ALA A 349 5.04 -2.63 -5.08
C ALA A 349 4.49 -3.88 -5.78
N ALA A 350 4.50 -3.85 -7.10
CA ALA A 350 4.20 -4.98 -7.95
C ALA A 350 5.47 -5.46 -8.66
N LEU A 351 5.67 -6.77 -8.67
CA LEU A 351 6.69 -7.48 -9.43
C LEU A 351 5.99 -8.53 -10.28
N LEU A 352 6.24 -8.51 -11.59
CA LEU A 352 5.78 -9.52 -12.54
C LEU A 352 6.97 -10.09 -13.29
N LEU A 353 7.13 -11.41 -13.25
CA LEU A 353 8.22 -12.12 -13.91
C LEU A 353 7.65 -13.10 -14.93
N LEU A 354 8.00 -12.87 -16.20
CA LEU A 354 7.66 -13.72 -17.33
C LEU A 354 8.90 -14.49 -17.75
N ARG A 355 8.86 -15.82 -17.79
CA ARG A 355 9.98 -16.66 -18.26
C ARG A 355 9.55 -17.51 -19.46
N LYS A 356 10.37 -17.54 -20.50
CA LYS A 356 10.23 -18.50 -21.60
C LYS A 356 11.07 -19.74 -21.27
N PRO A 357 10.48 -20.92 -21.05
CA PRO A 357 11.25 -22.14 -20.82
C PRO A 357 11.98 -22.56 -22.11
N VAL A 358 13.14 -23.21 -21.95
CA VAL A 358 13.86 -23.84 -23.07
C VAL A 358 13.04 -25.02 -23.60
N LEU A 359 12.92 -25.15 -24.93
CA LEU A 359 12.07 -26.14 -25.63
C LEU A 359 12.32 -27.62 -25.24
N GLY A 360 13.40 -27.95 -24.53
CA GLY A 360 13.67 -29.29 -23.96
C GLY A 360 13.06 -29.55 -22.56
N ALA A 361 12.78 -28.51 -21.77
CA ALA A 361 12.32 -28.65 -20.38
C ALA A 361 10.80 -28.96 -20.28
N VAL A 362 10.03 -28.66 -21.32
CA VAL A 362 8.57 -28.88 -21.35
C VAL A 362 8.22 -30.37 -21.43
N ARG A 363 9.04 -31.20 -22.09
CA ARG A 363 8.84 -32.66 -22.13
C ARG A 363 9.14 -33.33 -20.78
N ALA A 364 10.21 -32.92 -20.09
CA ALA A 364 10.59 -33.52 -18.80
C ALA A 364 9.58 -33.23 -17.67
N ALA A 365 8.91 -32.07 -17.68
CA ALA A 365 7.91 -31.72 -16.68
C ALA A 365 6.53 -32.35 -16.93
N ALA A 366 6.22 -32.75 -18.17
CA ALA A 366 4.98 -33.45 -18.52
C ALA A 366 5.04 -34.95 -18.17
N ASP A 367 6.24 -35.54 -18.12
CA ASP A 367 6.47 -36.95 -17.78
C ASP A 367 6.71 -37.20 -16.28
N MET A 368 6.61 -36.17 -15.42
CA MET A 368 6.67 -36.36 -13.96
C MET A 368 5.27 -36.74 -13.45
N PRO A 369 5.06 -37.97 -12.95
CA PRO A 369 3.76 -38.35 -12.39
C PRO A 369 3.45 -37.45 -11.21
N SER A 370 2.22 -36.92 -11.20
CA SER A 370 1.64 -36.23 -10.05
C SER A 370 1.73 -37.14 -8.83
N ALA A 371 2.62 -36.80 -7.89
CA ALA A 371 2.62 -37.42 -6.58
C ALA A 371 1.34 -36.99 -5.85
N SER A 372 0.29 -37.79 -6.02
CA SER A 372 -0.91 -37.79 -5.20
C SER A 372 -0.63 -38.52 -3.88
N SER A 373 -1.19 -37.93 -2.82
CA SER A 373 -1.63 -38.55 -1.56
C SER A 373 -0.61 -39.18 -0.62
N ALA A 374 -0.34 -38.43 0.47
CA ALA A 374 -0.60 -38.87 1.84
C ALA A 374 -0.91 -37.64 2.71
#